data_AF-X1RLY1-F1
#
_entry.id   AF-X1RLY1-F1
#
_cell.length_a   1.000
_cell.length_b   1.000
_cell.length_c   1.000
_cell.angle_alpha   90.00
_cell.angle_beta   90.00
_cell.angle_gamma   90.00
#
_symmetry.space_group_name_H-M   'P 1'
#
loop_
_entity.id
_entity.type
_entity.pdbx_description
1 polymer ?
#
loop_
_entity_poly.entity_id
_entity_poly.type
_entity_poly.pdbx_seq_one_letter_code
_entity_poly.pdbx_strand_id
1 'polypeptide(L)' 'MKKVLVIDDDVLLVRLIEYNLSQVGVEVIKAYTGYEGISLARTRHLVKHQFRESDDDIKWSAQFV' A
#
# COMPACT_ATOMS: atom_id res chain seq x y z
N MET A 1 3.02 -10.79 -12.96
CA MET A 1 2.11 -10.96 -11.81
C MET A 1 1.86 -9.59 -11.20
N LYS A 2 0.61 -9.17 -11.00
CA LYS A 2 0.29 -7.86 -10.42
C LYS A 2 0.38 -7.95 -8.90
N LYS A 3 0.87 -6.88 -8.26
CA LYS A 3 0.98 -6.76 -6.79
C LYS A 3 0.18 -5.56 -6.30
N VAL A 4 -0.48 -5.70 -5.16
CA VAL A 4 -1.24 -4.62 -4.51
C VAL A 4 -0.85 -4.55 -3.04
N LEU A 5 -0.64 -3.35 -2.52
CA LEU A 5 -0.50 -3.09 -1.08
C LEU A 5 -1.84 -2.64 -0.52
N VAL A 6 -2.35 -3.34 0.48
CA VAL A 6 -3.55 -2.97 1.23
C VAL A 6 -3.10 -2.44 2.58
N ILE A 7 -3.56 -1.23 2.92
CA ILE A 7 -3.25 -0.55 4.19
C ILE A 7 -4.57 -0.24 4.87
N ASP A 8 -4.88 -0.94 5.96
CA ASP A 8 -6.08 -0.73 6.76
C ASP A 8 -5.84 -1.30 8.17
N ASP A 9 -6.30 -0.62 9.22
CA ASP A 9 -6.09 -1.05 10.61
C ASP A 9 -7.03 -2.19 11.02
N ASP A 10 -8.11 -2.44 10.28
CA ASP A 10 -8.97 -3.59 10.46
C ASP A 10 -8.39 -4.86 9.81
N VAL A 11 -7.86 -5.75 10.66
CA VAL A 11 -7.28 -7.03 10.26
C VAL A 11 -8.27 -7.93 9.49
N LEU A 12 -9.56 -7.91 9.84
CA LEU A 12 -10.57 -8.74 9.18
C LEU A 12 -10.85 -8.22 7.77
N LEU A 13 -10.90 -6.90 7.60
CA LEU A 13 -11.06 -6.27 6.29
C LEU A 13 -9.87 -6.58 5.37
N VAL A 14 -8.64 -6.45 5.88
CA VAL A 14 -7.43 -6.79 5.12
C VAL A 14 -7.45 -8.25 4.65
N ARG A 15 -7.87 -9.19 5.51
CA ARG A 15 -7.99 -10.61 5.16
C ARG A 15 -9.06 -10.87 4.10
N LEU A 16 -10.21 -10.19 4.19
CA LEU A 16 -11.27 -10.30 3.19
C LEU A 16 -10.78 -9.81 1.82
N ILE A 17 -10.04 -8.70 1.78
CA ILE A 17 -9.48 -8.16 0.54
C ILE A 17 -8.41 -9.11 -0.02
N GLU A 18 -7.49 -9.60 0.82
CA GLU A 18 -6.47 -10.58 0.44
C GLU A 18 -7.10 -11.82 -0.20
N TYR A 19 -8.13 -12.39 0.44
CA TYR A 19 -8.82 -13.56 -0.08
C TYR A 19 -9.38 -13.30 -1.48
N ASN A 20 -10.17 -12.24 -1.65
CA ASN A 20 -10.80 -11.92 -2.94
C ASN A 20 -9.78 -11.64 -4.05
N LEU A 21 -8.72 -10.89 -3.77
CA LEU A 21 -7.68 -10.56 -4.75
C LEU A 21 -6.82 -11.78 -5.11
N SER A 22 -6.56 -12.66 -4.13
CA SER A 22 -5.82 -13.91 -4.40
C SER A 22 -6.56 -14.83 -5.38
N GLN A 23 -7.91 -14.85 -5.35
CA GLN A 23 -8.72 -15.65 -6.28
C GLN A 23 -8.56 -15.21 -7.73
N VAL A 24 -8.17 -13.96 -7.98
CA VAL A 24 -7.92 -13.43 -9.33
C VAL A 24 -6.42 -13.33 -9.67
N GLY A 25 -5.57 -14.01 -8.89
CA GLY A 25 -4.12 -14.12 -9.16
C GLY A 25 -3.32 -12.85 -8.87
N VAL A 26 -3.83 -11.97 -8.00
CA VAL A 26 -3.10 -10.79 -7.51
C VAL A 26 -2.37 -11.14 -6.23
N GLU A 27 -1.07 -10.79 -6.17
CA GLU A 27 -0.29 -10.89 -4.94
C GLU A 27 -0.62 -9.70 -4.03
N VAL A 28 -1.05 -9.97 -2.80
CA VAL A 28 -1.41 -8.94 -1.83
C VAL A 28 -0.30 -8.80 -0.79
N ILE A 29 0.17 -7.57 -0.62
CA ILE A 29 1.07 -7.14 0.44
C ILE A 29 0.20 -6.40 1.46
N LYS A 30 0.40 -6.69 2.75
CA LYS A 30 -0.46 -6.18 3.83
C LYS A 30 0.31 -5.20 4.71
N ALA A 31 -0.37 -4.15 5.14
CA ALA A 31 0.05 -3.27 6.21
C ALA A 31 -1.15 -2.90 7.07
N TYR A 32 -0.94 -2.71 8.37
CA TYR A 32 -1.99 -2.33 9.32
C TYR A 32 -1.81 -0.92 9.86
N THR A 33 -0.78 -0.23 9.40
CA THR A 33 -0.51 1.17 9.74
C THR A 33 0.01 1.91 8.53
N GLY A 34 -0.16 3.24 8.52
CA GLY A 34 0.42 4.10 7.48
C GLY A 34 1.95 3.98 7.40
N TYR A 35 2.64 3.92 8.54
CA TYR A 35 4.10 3.81 8.59
C TYR A 35 4.60 2.51 7.96
N GLU A 36 3.98 1.38 8.31
CA GLU A 36 4.28 0.08 7.70
C GLU A 36 4.00 0.12 6.19
N GLY A 37 2.86 0.68 5.78
CA GLY A 37 2.48 0.80 4.38
C GLY A 37 3.45 1.64 3.56
N ILE A 38 3.89 2.79 4.06
CA ILE A 38 4.88 3.64 3.40
C ILE A 38 6.23 2.92 3.30
N SER A 39 6.68 2.27 4.37
CA SER A 39 7.92 1.49 4.38
C SER A 39 7.88 0.36 3.33
N LEU A 40 6.77 -0.37 3.26
CA LEU A 40 6.57 -1.42 2.26
C LEU A 40 6.49 -0.87 0.84
N ALA A 41 5.79 0.24 0.62
CA ALA A 41 5.69 0.86 -0.70
C ALA A 41 7.08 1.28 -1.24
N ARG A 42 7.95 1.83 -0.36
CA ARG A 42 9.34 2.21 -0.69
C ARG A 42 10.20 0.98 -0.97
N THR A 43 10.22 0.00 -0.06
CA THR A 43 11.10 -1.19 -0.13
C THR A 43 10.71 -2.17 -1.24
N ARG A 44 9.42 -2.26 -1.56
CA ARG A 44 8.90 -3.15 -2.62
C ARG A 44 8.74 -2.46 -3.98
N HIS A 45 9.17 -1.19 -4.09
CA HIS A 45 9.06 -0.36 -5.30
C HIS A 45 7.64 -0.35 -5.90
N LEU A 46 6.62 -0.28 -5.03
CA LEU A 46 5.22 -0.28 -5.43
C LEU A 46 4.74 1.08 -5.98
N VAL A 47 5.58 2.10 -5.83
CA VAL A 47 5.36 3.44 -6.38
C VAL A 47 6.36 3.72 -7.51
N LYS A 48 5.85 4.26 -8.62
CA LYS A 48 6.67 4.65 -9.78
C LYS A 48 7.38 5.99 -9.59
N HIS A 49 6.85 6.84 -8.71
CA HIS A 49 7.41 8.15 -8.39
C HIS A 49 7.80 8.16 -6.91
N GLN A 50 8.96 8.72 -6.60
CA GLN A 50 9.41 8.81 -5.21
C GLN A 50 8.49 9.74 -4.43
N PHE A 51 8.13 9.33 -3.21
CA PHE A 51 7.53 10.22 -2.23
C PHE A 51 8.52 11.37 -1.96
N ARG A 52 8.16 12.60 -2.33
CA ARG A 52 8.92 13.79 -1.89
C ARG A 52 8.58 14.02 -0.42
N GLU A 53 9.56 13.85 0.46
CA GLU A 53 9.51 14.48 1.78
C GLU A 53 9.51 16.00 1.53
N SER A 54 8.43 16.68 1.90
CA SER A 54 8.42 18.13 2.06
C SER A 54 8.48 18.44 3.54
N ASP A 55 9.37 19.34 3.93
CA ASP A 55 9.51 19.85 5.30
C ASP A 55 8.26 20.58 5.82
N ASP A 56 7.29 20.83 4.93
CA ASP A 56 5.98 21.36 5.28
C ASP A 56 5.01 20.22 5.60
N ASP A 57 4.68 20.10 6.89
CA ASP A 57 3.61 19.27 7.40
C ASP A 57 2.33 19.47 6.56
N ILE A 58 1.84 18.36 6.00
CA ILE A 58 0.52 18.22 5.35
C ILE A 58 0.44 18.71 3.89
N LYS A 59 1.21 18.10 2.97
CA LYS A 59 0.70 17.81 1.60
C LYS A 59 1.24 16.49 1.03
N TRP A 60 0.54 15.39 1.33
CA TRP A 60 0.72 14.10 0.65
C TRP A 60 -0.10 14.07 -0.64
N SER A 61 0.49 14.51 -1.77
CA SER A 61 -0.10 14.27 -3.09
C SER A 61 0.53 13.02 -3.71
N ALA A 62 -0.07 11.86 -3.47
CA ALA A 62 0.18 10.67 -4.30
C ALA A 62 -0.81 10.70 -5.47
N GLN A 63 -0.32 10.98 -6.68
CA GLN A 63 -1.09 10.75 -7.90
C GLN A 63 -1.03 9.26 -8.23
N PHE A 64 -2.13 8.56 -7.99
CA PHE A 64 -2.34 7.20 -8.48
C PHE A 64 -2.81 7.28 -9.93
N VAL A 65 -2.09 6.63 -10.84
CA VAL A 65 -2.48 6.43 -12.26
C VAL A 65 -2.92 4.99 -12.45
#